data_AF-A4G020-F1
#
_entry.id   AF-A4G020-F1
#
_cell.length_a   1.000
_cell.length_b   1.000
_cell.length_c   1.000
_cell.angle_alpha   90.00
_cell.angle_beta   90.00
_cell.angle_gamma   90.00
#
_symmetry.space_group_name_H-M   'P 1'
#
loop_
_entity.id
_entity.type
_entity.pdbx_description
1 polymer ?
#
loop_
_entity_poly.entity_id
_entity_poly.type
_entity_poly.pdbx_seq_one_letter_code
_entity_poly.pdbx_strand_id
1 'polypeptide(L)'
;MKHTRKIKELTKILILKFLEEEPLHGYLLISKIGEITGISVSPSMVYPILSNLKTNGLIEVEKTEDRGKKIYKLTETGHSFLDENREKVDYCMKKSEALYYFHNGGGSELKKAVHLAFEEFMNIDDEKRKKIGEIMQKCAKDIRYLIEYGDE
;
A
#
# COMPACT_ATOMS: atom_id res chain seq x y z
N MET A 1 -6.27 -9.95 -13.35
CA MET A 1 -5.82 -11.04 -12.44
C MET A 1 -4.37 -10.89 -11.92
N LYS A 2 -3.36 -10.53 -12.75
CA LYS A 2 -1.95 -10.41 -12.30
C LYS A 2 -1.69 -9.28 -11.28
N HIS A 3 -2.36 -8.13 -11.41
CA HIS A 3 -2.14 -6.97 -10.54
C HIS A 3 -2.60 -7.23 -9.10
N THR A 4 -3.79 -7.83 -8.92
CA THR A 4 -4.34 -8.22 -7.62
C THR A 4 -3.43 -9.21 -6.87
N ARG A 5 -2.77 -10.13 -7.58
CA ARG A 5 -1.82 -11.08 -6.99
C ARG A 5 -0.60 -10.35 -6.39
N LYS A 6 -0.05 -9.35 -7.10
CA LYS A 6 1.10 -8.57 -6.61
C LYS A 6 0.76 -7.73 -5.38
N ILE A 7 -0.46 -7.17 -5.30
CA ILE A 7 -0.92 -6.42 -4.12
C ILE A 7 -1.05 -7.35 -2.92
N LYS A 8 -1.73 -8.50 -3.09
CA LYS A 8 -1.87 -9.49 -2.02
C LYS A 8 -0.52 -9.95 -1.47
N GLU A 9 0.47 -10.15 -2.34
CA GLU A 9 1.81 -10.55 -1.92
C GLU A 9 2.51 -9.45 -1.11
N LEU A 10 2.46 -8.20 -1.57
CA LEU A 10 3.00 -7.06 -0.82
C LEU A 10 2.33 -6.94 0.56
N THR A 11 1.00 -7.00 0.60
CA THR A 11 0.22 -6.96 1.83
C THR A 11 0.61 -8.09 2.79
N LYS A 12 0.78 -9.32 2.28
CA LYS A 12 1.22 -10.46 3.09
C LYS A 12 2.56 -10.18 3.77
N ILE A 13 3.56 -9.74 3.00
CA ILE A 13 4.90 -9.46 3.55
C ILE A 13 4.86 -8.32 4.56
N LEU A 14 4.14 -7.23 4.28
CA LEU A 14 3.99 -6.12 5.21
C LEU A 14 3.31 -6.55 6.52
N ILE A 15 2.28 -7.38 6.47
CA ILE A 15 1.65 -7.94 7.68
C ILE A 15 2.68 -8.69 8.53
N LEU A 16 3.45 -9.60 7.92
CA LEU A 16 4.45 -10.38 8.65
C LEU A 16 5.53 -9.49 9.26
N LYS A 17 5.98 -8.47 8.52
CA LYS A 17 6.97 -7.50 9.00
C LYS A 17 6.46 -6.65 10.16
N PHE A 18 5.22 -6.17 10.12
CA PHE A 18 4.65 -5.46 11.28
C PHE A 18 4.47 -6.36 12.49
N LEU A 19 4.10 -7.63 12.28
CA LEU A 19 3.94 -8.60 13.37
C LEU A 19 5.27 -9.11 13.94
N GLU A 20 6.37 -8.94 13.20
CA GLU A 20 7.73 -9.18 13.69
C GLU A 20 8.16 -8.12 14.72
N GLU A 21 7.68 -6.88 14.57
CA GLU A 21 7.96 -5.77 15.49
C GLU A 21 7.12 -5.88 16.77
N GLU A 22 5.81 -6.12 16.62
CA GLU A 22 4.88 -6.20 17.74
C GLU A 22 3.59 -6.95 17.38
N PRO A 23 2.91 -7.60 18.34
CA PRO A 23 1.57 -8.14 18.13
C PRO A 23 0.55 -7.04 17.82
N LEU A 24 -0.27 -7.22 16.77
CA LEU A 24 -1.18 -6.19 16.27
C LEU A 24 -2.60 -6.67 16.00
N HIS A 25 -3.54 -5.73 16.15
CA HIS A 25 -4.91 -5.89 15.70
C HIS A 25 -5.03 -5.88 14.17
N GLY A 26 -5.94 -6.70 13.63
CA GLY A 26 -6.22 -6.73 12.19
C GLY A 26 -6.60 -5.35 11.59
N TYR A 27 -7.34 -4.52 12.34
CA TYR A 27 -7.68 -3.17 11.91
C TYR A 27 -6.49 -2.22 11.89
N LEU A 28 -5.56 -2.35 12.84
CA LEU A 28 -4.35 -1.54 12.87
C LEU A 28 -3.42 -1.92 11.71
N LEU A 29 -3.32 -3.22 11.37
CA LEU A 29 -2.62 -3.67 10.17
C LEU A 29 -3.23 -3.06 8.88
N ILE A 30 -4.56 -3.03 8.77
CA ILE A 30 -5.25 -2.39 7.63
C ILE A 30 -4.87 -0.91 7.54
N SER A 31 -4.90 -0.20 8.67
CA SER A 31 -4.54 1.23 8.73
C SER A 31 -3.08 1.47 8.34
N LYS A 32 -2.13 0.79 8.99
CA LYS A 32 -0.68 0.93 8.73
C LYS A 32 -0.35 0.65 7.26
N ILE A 33 -0.93 -0.40 6.67
CA ILE A 33 -0.69 -0.74 5.25
C ILE A 33 -1.24 0.35 4.32
N GLY A 34 -2.45 0.85 4.59
CA GLY A 34 -3.06 1.92 3.79
C GLY A 34 -2.24 3.21 3.83
N GLU A 35 -1.78 3.61 5.02
CA GLU A 35 -0.97 4.79 5.24
C GLU A 35 0.39 4.71 4.54
N ILE A 36 1.08 3.57 4.66
CA ILE A 36 2.40 3.39 4.04
C ILE A 36 2.31 3.28 2.53
N THR A 37 1.31 2.56 2.01
CA THR A 37 1.29 2.23 0.58
C THR A 37 0.43 3.18 -0.27
N GLY A 38 -0.44 3.97 0.36
CA GLY A 38 -1.50 4.71 -0.35
C GLY A 38 -2.53 3.80 -1.06
N ILE A 39 -2.43 2.47 -0.89
CA ILE A 39 -3.34 1.50 -1.47
C ILE A 39 -4.52 1.32 -0.52
N SER A 40 -5.74 1.46 -1.04
CA SER A 40 -6.94 1.12 -0.28
C SER A 40 -6.99 -0.38 -0.07
N VAL A 41 -6.67 -0.82 1.15
CA VAL A 41 -6.83 -2.19 1.61
C VAL A 41 -8.06 -2.28 2.50
N SER A 42 -8.92 -3.25 2.23
CA SER A 42 -10.17 -3.45 2.97
C SER A 42 -10.05 -4.61 3.95
N PRO A 43 -10.93 -4.67 4.98
CA PRO A 43 -11.17 -5.88 5.76
C PRO A 43 -11.33 -7.15 4.90
N SER A 44 -12.13 -7.06 3.83
CA SER A 44 -12.38 -8.18 2.92
C SER A 44 -11.15 -8.66 2.15
N MET A 45 -10.09 -7.83 2.06
CA MET A 45 -8.80 -8.23 1.49
C MET A 45 -7.86 -8.78 2.55
N VAL A 46 -7.76 -8.12 3.71
CA VAL A 46 -6.75 -8.43 4.74
C VAL A 46 -7.13 -9.65 5.58
N TYR A 47 -8.39 -9.81 5.99
CA TYR A 47 -8.78 -10.94 6.85
C TYR A 47 -8.61 -12.31 6.19
N PRO A 48 -8.89 -12.51 4.88
CA PRO A 48 -8.52 -13.76 4.20
C PRO A 48 -7.01 -14.03 4.19
N ILE A 49 -6.17 -12.99 4.10
CA ILE A 49 -4.71 -13.14 4.16
C ILE A 49 -4.30 -13.56 5.57
N LEU A 50 -4.81 -12.90 6.62
CA LEU A 50 -4.56 -13.27 8.02
C LEU A 50 -5.01 -14.72 8.30
N SER A 51 -6.17 -15.12 7.80
CA SER A 51 -6.67 -16.49 7.92
C SER A 51 -5.71 -17.49 7.28
N ASN A 52 -5.24 -17.21 6.06
CA ASN A 52 -4.28 -18.07 5.37
C ASN A 52 -2.93 -18.13 6.08
N LEU A 53 -2.39 -17.00 6.55
CA LEU A 53 -1.15 -16.95 7.33
C LEU A 53 -1.26 -17.80 8.60
N LYS A 54 -2.40 -17.71 9.30
CA LYS A 54 -2.66 -18.51 10.50
C LYS A 54 -2.76 -19.99 10.17
N THR A 55 -3.49 -20.38 9.13
CA THR A 55 -3.60 -21.79 8.70
C THR A 55 -2.25 -22.38 8.32
N ASN A 56 -1.35 -21.58 7.75
CA ASN A 56 0.02 -21.99 7.44
C ASN A 56 0.97 -21.90 8.66
N GLY A 57 0.46 -21.57 9.85
CA GLY A 57 1.26 -21.50 11.07
C GLY A 57 2.25 -20.33 11.12
N LEU A 58 2.17 -19.35 10.22
CA LEU A 58 3.09 -18.21 10.17
C LEU A 58 2.75 -17.13 11.20
N ILE A 59 1.48 -17.07 11.61
CA ILE A 59 1.00 -16.19 12.68
C ILE A 59 0.05 -16.96 13.58
N GLU A 60 -0.15 -16.48 14.80
CA GLU A 60 -1.17 -17.01 15.70
C GLU A 60 -1.95 -15.89 16.38
N VAL A 61 -3.07 -16.24 17.01
CA VAL A 61 -3.86 -15.29 17.81
C VAL A 61 -3.24 -15.27 19.19
N GLU A 62 -2.61 -14.16 19.55
CA GLU A 62 -2.02 -13.99 20.88
C GLU A 62 -3.11 -13.85 21.94
N LYS A 63 -4.06 -12.95 21.69
CA LYS A 63 -5.21 -12.73 22.56
C LYS A 63 -6.43 -12.29 21.78
N THR A 64 -7.60 -12.55 22.35
CA THR A 64 -8.88 -12.02 21.87
C THR A 64 -9.40 -11.03 22.89
N GLU A 65 -9.50 -9.77 22.48
CA GLU A 65 -10.07 -8.69 23.28
C GLU A 65 -11.60 -8.64 23.14
N ASP A 66 -12.21 -7.69 23.84
CA ASP A 66 -13.64 -7.43 23.82
C ASP A 66 -14.21 -7.37 22.41
N ARG A 67 -15.45 -7.87 22.27
CA ARG A 67 -16.19 -7.94 21.00
C ARG A 67 -15.50 -8.80 19.94
N GLY A 68 -14.63 -9.73 20.36
CA GLY A 68 -14.01 -10.73 19.48
C GLY A 68 -12.86 -10.20 18.62
N LYS A 69 -12.25 -9.07 19.01
CA LYS A 69 -11.11 -8.49 18.30
C LYS A 69 -9.86 -9.32 18.57
N LYS A 70 -9.24 -9.84 17.51
CA LYS A 70 -8.04 -10.68 17.60
C LYS A 70 -6.79 -9.85 17.43
N ILE A 71 -5.85 -10.03 18.35
CA ILE A 71 -4.45 -9.62 18.19
C ILE A 71 -3.68 -10.80 17.65
N TYR A 72 -2.96 -10.54 16.58
CA TYR A 72 -2.10 -11.51 15.93
C TYR A 72 -0.66 -11.26 16.35
N LYS A 73 0.13 -12.31 16.43
CA LYS A 73 1.59 -12.23 16.58
C LYS A 73 2.27 -13.17 15.60
N LEU A 74 3.53 -12.88 15.27
CA LEU A 74 4.36 -13.76 14.47
C LEU A 74 4.74 -15.01 15.27
N THR A 75 4.85 -16.16 14.60
CA THR A 75 5.35 -17.41 15.18
C THR A 75 6.82 -17.62 14.80
N GLU A 76 7.48 -18.60 15.42
CA GLU A 76 8.83 -19.03 14.99
C GLU A 76 8.86 -19.43 13.51
N THR A 77 7.85 -20.18 13.04
CA THR A 77 7.70 -20.51 11.60
C THR A 77 7.56 -19.25 10.74
N GLY A 78 6.88 -18.22 11.25
CA GLY A 78 6.76 -16.91 10.61
C GLY A 78 8.10 -16.19 10.47
N HIS A 79 8.94 -16.23 11.52
CA HIS A 79 10.31 -15.70 11.47
C HIS A 79 11.17 -16.45 10.45
N SER A 80 11.18 -17.79 10.49
CA SER A 80 11.90 -18.60 9.50
C SER A 80 11.44 -18.31 8.08
N PHE A 81 10.13 -18.12 7.86
CA PHE A 81 9.60 -17.74 6.55
C PHE A 81 10.16 -16.40 6.07
N LEU A 82 10.26 -15.38 6.93
CA LEU A 82 10.85 -14.09 6.57
C LEU A 82 12.34 -14.24 6.22
N ASP A 83 13.08 -15.02 7.00
CA ASP A 83 14.50 -15.30 6.80
C ASP A 83 14.81 -16.05 5.51
N GLU A 84 14.02 -17.09 5.20
CA GLU A 84 14.15 -17.88 3.97
C GLU A 84 13.75 -17.08 2.72
N ASN A 85 12.96 -16.00 2.88
CA ASN A 85 12.45 -15.19 1.78
C ASN A 85 13.07 -13.77 1.75
N ARG A 86 14.27 -13.57 2.30
CA ARG A 86 14.94 -12.26 2.44
C ARG A 86 14.89 -11.40 1.19
N GLU A 87 15.25 -11.92 0.01
CA GLU A 87 15.23 -11.14 -1.23
C GLU A 87 13.83 -10.59 -1.56
N LYS A 88 12.81 -11.39 -1.31
CA LYS A 88 11.41 -11.01 -1.54
C LYS A 88 10.95 -10.00 -0.51
N VAL A 89 11.35 -10.18 0.74
CA VAL A 89 11.10 -9.22 1.83
C VAL A 89 11.72 -7.88 1.48
N ASP A 90 13.01 -7.85 1.14
CA ASP A 90 13.75 -6.64 0.76
C ASP A 90 13.11 -5.92 -0.42
N TYR A 91 12.72 -6.66 -1.46
CA TYR A 91 11.99 -6.08 -2.59
C TYR A 91 10.66 -5.46 -2.16
N CYS A 92 9.89 -6.15 -1.30
CA CYS A 92 8.62 -5.64 -0.81
C CYS A 92 8.80 -4.40 0.07
N MET A 93 9.85 -4.35 0.90
CA MET A 93 10.18 -3.21 1.74
C MET A 93 10.62 -1.99 0.92
N LYS A 94 11.51 -2.17 -0.05
CA LYS A 94 11.89 -1.10 -1.00
C LYS A 94 10.68 -0.59 -1.76
N LYS A 95 9.79 -1.49 -2.17
CA LYS A 95 8.55 -1.12 -2.85
C LYS A 95 7.59 -0.35 -1.95
N SER A 96 7.43 -0.74 -0.68
CA SER A 96 6.58 0.01 0.25
C SER A 96 7.15 1.39 0.54
N GLU A 97 8.47 1.52 0.63
CA GLU A 97 9.14 2.81 0.79
C GLU A 97 8.91 3.73 -0.43
N ALA A 98 9.08 3.21 -1.65
CA ALA A 98 8.77 3.97 -2.86
C ALA A 98 7.29 4.41 -2.92
N LEU A 99 6.37 3.54 -2.49
CA LEU A 99 4.95 3.89 -2.40
C LEU A 99 4.68 4.96 -1.33
N TYR A 100 5.36 4.88 -0.19
CA TYR A 100 5.27 5.87 0.88
C TYR A 100 5.71 7.25 0.41
N TYR A 101 6.89 7.35 -0.21
CA TYR A 101 7.38 8.61 -0.74
C TYR A 101 6.51 9.15 -1.86
N PHE A 102 6.01 8.28 -2.76
CA PHE A 102 5.08 8.72 -3.79
C PHE A 102 3.78 9.25 -3.17
N HIS A 103 3.20 8.52 -2.21
CA HIS A 103 1.94 8.90 -1.57
C HIS A 103 2.06 10.25 -0.84
N ASN A 104 3.07 10.38 0.02
CA ASN A 104 3.29 11.55 0.87
C ASN A 104 3.99 12.72 0.14
N GLY A 105 4.71 12.46 -0.94
CA GLY A 105 5.39 13.46 -1.77
C GLY A 105 4.49 14.16 -2.79
N GLY A 106 3.17 14.12 -2.60
CA GLY A 106 2.19 14.78 -3.47
C GLY A 106 1.42 13.86 -4.43
N GLY A 107 1.77 12.57 -4.52
CA GLY A 107 1.03 11.61 -5.34
C GLY A 107 -0.42 11.40 -4.89
N SER A 108 -0.71 11.51 -3.58
CA SER A 108 -2.08 11.49 -3.06
C SER A 108 -2.91 12.66 -3.56
N GLU A 109 -2.37 13.89 -3.47
CA GLU A 109 -3.04 15.10 -3.94
C GLU A 109 -3.18 15.13 -5.45
N LEU A 110 -2.15 14.69 -6.19
CA LEU A 110 -2.21 14.53 -7.63
C LEU A 110 -3.33 13.55 -8.05
N LYS A 111 -3.45 12.40 -7.36
CA LYS A 111 -4.52 11.44 -7.62
C LYS A 111 -5.92 12.05 -7.40
N LYS A 112 -6.12 12.80 -6.30
CA LYS A 112 -7.39 13.48 -6.02
C LYS A 112 -7.71 14.52 -7.10
N ALA A 113 -6.73 15.33 -7.49
CA ALA A 113 -6.89 16.34 -8.54
C ALA A 113 -7.24 15.71 -9.89
N VAL A 114 -6.56 14.63 -10.28
CA VAL A 114 -6.87 13.89 -11.51
C VAL A 114 -8.28 13.29 -11.46
N HIS A 115 -8.65 12.68 -10.33
CA HIS A 115 -10.00 12.12 -10.16
C HIS A 115 -11.09 13.18 -10.31
N LEU A 116 -10.95 14.32 -9.61
CA LEU A 116 -11.86 15.46 -9.72
C LEU A 116 -11.91 15.99 -11.16
N ALA A 117 -10.76 16.11 -11.83
CA ALA A 117 -10.72 16.56 -13.22
C ALA A 117 -11.49 15.63 -14.16
N PHE A 118 -11.43 14.31 -13.94
CA PHE A 118 -12.20 13.34 -14.70
C PHE A 118 -13.71 13.42 -14.41
N GLU A 119 -14.10 13.56 -13.14
CA GLU A 119 -15.52 13.66 -12.75
C GLU A 119 -16.18 14.92 -13.29
N GLU A 120 -15.48 16.05 -13.24
CA GLU A 120 -16.00 17.35 -13.68
C GLU A 120 -15.77 17.64 -15.17
N PHE A 121 -15.07 16.75 -15.89
CA PHE A 121 -14.58 17.05 -17.25
C PHE A 121 -15.70 17.41 -18.25
N MET A 122 -16.88 16.81 -18.05
CA MET A 122 -18.09 17.05 -18.86
C MET A 122 -18.84 18.33 -18.46
N ASN A 123 -18.59 18.85 -17.26
CA ASN A 123 -19.31 19.97 -16.65
C ASN A 123 -18.52 21.29 -16.69
N ILE A 124 -17.21 21.24 -16.97
CA ILE A 124 -16.36 22.43 -17.09
C ILE A 124 -16.39 23.03 -18.50
N ASP A 125 -16.27 24.37 -18.56
CA ASP A 125 -16.11 25.11 -19.81
C ASP A 125 -14.78 24.80 -20.52
N ASP A 126 -14.72 25.11 -21.81
CA ASP A 126 -13.58 24.80 -22.67
C ASP A 126 -12.29 25.50 -22.21
N GLU A 127 -12.40 26.69 -21.60
CA GLU A 127 -11.24 27.44 -21.11
C GLU A 127 -10.59 26.72 -19.91
N LYS A 128 -11.39 26.30 -18.93
CA LYS A 128 -10.93 25.50 -17.78
C LYS A 128 -10.36 24.16 -18.24
N ARG A 129 -11.03 23.49 -19.18
CA ARG A 129 -10.56 22.21 -19.72
C ARG A 129 -9.17 22.35 -20.35
N LYS A 130 -8.95 23.41 -21.14
CA LYS A 130 -7.65 23.70 -21.75
C LYS A 130 -6.57 23.94 -20.69
N LYS A 131 -6.85 24.78 -19.69
CA LYS A 131 -5.90 25.07 -18.60
C LYS A 131 -5.51 23.82 -17.80
N ILE A 132 -6.47 22.94 -17.50
CA ILE A 132 -6.19 21.65 -16.84
C ILE A 132 -5.26 20.80 -17.71
N GLY A 133 -5.52 20.72 -19.02
CA GLY A 133 -4.66 20.00 -19.97
C GLY A 133 -3.23 20.53 -19.98
N GLU A 134 -3.03 21.85 -19.99
CA GLU A 134 -1.71 22.49 -19.93
C GLU A 134 -0.97 22.16 -18.62
N ILE A 135 -1.66 22.21 -17.47
CA ILE A 135 -1.10 21.83 -16.16
C ILE A 135 -0.66 20.37 -16.17
N MET A 136 -1.51 19.46 -16.65
CA MET A 136 -1.20 18.03 -16.70
C MET A 136 0.00 17.74 -17.60
N GLN A 137 0.07 18.37 -18.78
CA GLN A 137 1.19 18.21 -19.71
C GLN A 137 2.50 18.73 -19.12
N LYS A 138 2.49 19.91 -18.50
CA LYS A 138 3.67 20.47 -17.84
C LYS A 138 4.14 19.57 -16.69
N CYS A 139 3.24 19.19 -15.79
CA CYS A 139 3.54 18.28 -14.68
C CYS A 139 4.15 16.96 -15.17
N ALA A 140 3.55 16.34 -16.19
CA ALA A 140 4.07 15.10 -16.76
C ALA A 140 5.46 15.27 -17.41
N LYS A 141 5.70 16.40 -18.09
CA LYS A 141 7.01 16.73 -18.68
C LYS A 141 8.06 16.91 -17.60
N ASP A 142 7.77 17.71 -16.57
CA ASP A 142 8.71 18.02 -15.49
C ASP A 142 9.08 16.75 -14.71
N ILE A 143 8.11 15.88 -14.39
CA ILE A 143 8.37 14.59 -13.72
C ILE A 143 9.26 13.69 -14.58
N ARG A 144 8.98 13.57 -15.88
CA ARG A 144 9.79 12.71 -16.77
C ARG A 144 11.21 13.23 -16.90
N TYR A 145 11.36 14.55 -17.05
CA TYR A 145 12.67 15.18 -17.16
C TYR A 145 13.52 14.89 -15.92
N LEU A 146 12.95 15.08 -14.73
CA LEU A 146 13.64 14.78 -13.47
C LEU A 146 14.08 13.31 -13.35
N ILE A 147 13.24 12.36 -13.79
CA ILE A 147 13.56 10.92 -13.75
C ILE A 147 14.65 10.54 -14.75
N GLU A 148 14.62 11.13 -15.95
CA GLU A 148 15.53 10.78 -17.04
C GLU A 148 16.89 11.48 -16.94
N TYR A 149 16.91 12.73 -16.46
CA TYR A 149 18.09 13.60 -16.53
C TYR A 149 18.56 14.14 -15.16
N GLY A 150 17.76 14.02 -14.10
CA GLY A 150 18.06 14.59 -12.78
C GLY A 150 17.76 16.09 -12.68
N ASP A 151 18.10 16.68 -11.53
CA ASP A 151 18.16 18.13 -11.35
C ASP A 151 19.57 18.60 -11.76
N GLU A 152 19.71 19.35 -12.85
CA GLU A 152 20.93 20.13 -13.16
C GLU A 152 21.07 21.34 -12.22
#